data_AF-A0A8T3TQL9-F1
#
_entry.id   AF-A0A8T3TQL9-F1
#
_cell.length_a   1.000
_cell.length_b   1.000
_cell.length_c   1.000
_cell.angle_alpha   90.00
_cell.angle_beta   90.00
_cell.angle_gamma   90.00
#
_symmetry.space_group_name_H-M   'P 1'
#
loop_
_entity.id
_entity.type
_entity.pdbx_description
1 polymer ?
#
loop_
_entity_poly.entity_id
_entity_poly.type
_entity_poly.pdbx_seq_one_letter_code
_entity_poly.pdbx_strand_id
1 'polypeptide(L)'
;MDRARAFLQSYRVRLVAAFGLVVAVALALVLASLPRLLDGYFAQQEREALEARTQLVTSLVLQQLIQNQLLASETVRPIVWEADPPAASDMVWRALGDAEAGYVVNLARELAQADVLVTLAFGPERPDLVVYRLDIPLDPGTALAGQRREPIRATQSAEILDVYWTRFEAAAPTRLVTVTLSDPLSLRSQTLETIVGVLFGSALVALLVAIILAVLLAERLTDPIRRLTQASRSLAEGRLDERVTMSDHGSPEIAELATAFNAMAERLQASIEYISRDRDRSREFLADVSHELRTPIAALRTFNELLREGAGDDAEARAEFLTHSHQQIERLDWLAMNLLELSKLDSGLV
;
A
#
# COMPACT_ATOMS: atom_id res chain seq x y z
N MET A 1 -0.70 5.62 -31.81
CA MET A 1 -1.47 5.68 -30.54
C MET A 1 -2.16 4.35 -30.19
N ASP A 2 -2.42 3.43 -31.13
CA ASP A 2 -3.07 2.14 -30.84
C ASP A 2 -2.23 1.12 -30.06
N ARG A 3 -0.90 1.04 -30.28
CA ARG A 3 -0.04 0.11 -29.52
C ARG A 3 0.07 0.46 -28.02
N ALA A 4 0.01 1.74 -27.67
CA ALA A 4 0.04 2.20 -26.28
C ALA A 4 -1.25 1.85 -25.53
N ARG A 5 -2.41 1.92 -26.20
CA ARG A 5 -3.70 1.48 -25.64
C ARG A 5 -3.78 -0.04 -25.48
N ALA A 6 -3.23 -0.80 -26.42
CA ALA A 6 -3.16 -2.27 -26.32
C ALA A 6 -2.25 -2.74 -25.17
N PHE A 7 -1.16 -2.04 -24.88
CA PHE A 7 -0.27 -2.34 -23.75
C PHE A 7 -0.95 -2.13 -22.39
N LEU A 8 -1.71 -1.03 -22.25
CA LEU A 8 -2.53 -0.70 -21.07
C LEU A 8 -3.73 -1.65 -20.87
N GLN A 9 -4.09 -2.47 -21.86
CA GLN A 9 -5.17 -3.45 -21.77
C GLN A 9 -4.72 -4.81 -21.24
N SER A 10 -3.41 -5.06 -21.11
CA SER A 10 -2.95 -6.31 -20.51
C SER A 10 -3.33 -6.35 -19.02
N TYR A 11 -3.88 -7.49 -18.57
CA TYR A 11 -4.30 -7.68 -17.18
C TYR A 11 -3.15 -7.42 -16.19
N ARG A 12 -1.93 -7.78 -16.60
CA ARG A 12 -0.67 -7.51 -15.89
C ARG A 12 -0.44 -6.02 -15.61
N VAL A 13 -0.59 -5.16 -16.61
CA VAL A 13 -0.37 -3.71 -16.44
C VAL A 13 -1.43 -3.11 -15.53
N ARG A 14 -2.68 -3.56 -15.61
CA ARG A 14 -3.76 -3.11 -14.71
C ARG A 14 -3.53 -3.51 -13.27
N LEU A 15 -3.08 -4.75 -13.02
CA LEU A 15 -2.77 -5.22 -11.67
C LEU A 15 -1.63 -4.41 -11.04
N VAL A 16 -0.53 -4.22 -11.77
CA VAL A 16 0.61 -3.42 -11.32
C VAL A 16 0.21 -1.96 -11.08
N ALA A 17 -0.56 -1.38 -11.99
CA ALA A 17 -1.05 0.00 -11.84
C ALA A 17 -1.99 0.15 -10.63
N ALA A 18 -2.91 -0.79 -10.42
CA ALA A 18 -3.84 -0.77 -9.28
C ALA A 18 -3.09 -0.89 -7.95
N PHE A 19 -2.15 -1.84 -7.84
CA PHE A 19 -1.34 -2.00 -6.64
C PHE A 19 -0.45 -0.77 -6.38
N GLY A 20 0.24 -0.28 -7.42
CA GLY A 20 1.06 0.92 -7.35
C GLY A 20 0.25 2.15 -6.95
N LEU A 21 -0.98 2.29 -7.45
CA LEU A 21 -1.90 3.37 -7.06
C LEU A 21 -2.28 3.30 -5.58
N VAL A 22 -2.65 2.13 -5.08
CA VAL A 22 -3.01 1.95 -3.65
C VAL A 22 -1.83 2.33 -2.75
N VAL A 23 -0.63 1.85 -3.07
CA VAL A 23 0.58 2.17 -2.32
C VAL A 23 0.90 3.67 -2.41
N ALA A 24 0.80 4.27 -3.60
CA ALA A 24 1.04 5.69 -3.79
C ALA A 24 0.04 6.55 -3.00
N VAL A 25 -1.24 6.17 -2.96
CA VAL A 25 -2.27 6.87 -2.17
C VAL A 25 -1.99 6.76 -0.67
N ALA A 26 -1.64 5.57 -0.19
CA ALA A 26 -1.28 5.36 1.21
C ALA A 26 -0.06 6.19 1.62
N LEU A 27 1.00 6.19 0.80
CA LEU A 27 2.19 7.01 1.01
C LEU A 27 1.86 8.50 0.95
N ALA A 28 1.04 8.94 0.01
CA ALA A 28 0.61 10.34 -0.08
C ALA A 28 -0.17 10.78 1.16
N LEU A 29 -1.02 9.91 1.71
CA LEU A 29 -1.75 10.19 2.94
C LEU A 29 -0.81 10.34 4.13
N VAL A 30 0.19 9.48 4.27
CA VAL A 30 1.24 9.60 5.30
C VAL A 30 2.04 10.88 5.12
N LEU A 31 2.51 11.17 3.90
CA LEU A 31 3.29 12.37 3.58
C LEU A 31 2.51 13.67 3.80
N ALA A 32 1.18 13.65 3.63
CA ALA A 32 0.32 14.81 3.85
C ALA A 32 -0.05 15.02 5.33
N SER A 33 -0.11 13.95 6.12
CA SER A 33 -0.59 13.98 7.50
C SER A 33 0.55 14.13 8.51
N LEU A 34 1.57 13.28 8.40
CA LEU A 34 2.61 13.16 9.42
C LEU A 34 3.39 14.46 9.66
N PRO A 35 3.83 15.22 8.62
CA PRO A 35 4.55 16.47 8.84
C PRO A 35 3.72 17.51 9.58
N ARG A 36 2.40 17.59 9.30
CA ARG A 36 1.50 18.54 9.97
C ARG A 36 1.28 18.17 11.44
N LEU A 37 1.19 16.87 11.74
CA LEU A 37 1.07 16.39 13.12
C LEU A 37 2.35 16.67 13.91
N LEU A 38 3.52 16.38 13.33
CA LEU A 38 4.81 16.64 13.95
C LEU A 38 5.05 18.13 14.15
N ASP A 39 4.72 18.95 13.16
CA ASP A 39 4.86 20.40 13.25
C ASP A 39 4.04 20.98 14.41
N GLY A 40 2.78 20.56 14.54
CA GLY A 40 1.94 20.95 15.69
C GLY A 40 2.49 20.47 17.04
N TYR A 41 2.98 19.22 17.11
CA TYR A 41 3.57 18.67 18.33
C TYR A 41 4.82 19.45 18.77
N PHE A 42 5.78 19.66 17.85
CA PHE A 42 7.00 20.40 18.17
C PHE A 42 6.73 21.88 18.46
N ALA A 43 5.74 22.49 17.80
CA ALA A 43 5.31 23.86 18.12
C ALA A 43 4.83 23.98 19.56
N GLN A 44 4.00 23.03 19.99
CA GLN A 44 3.47 23.01 21.34
C GLN A 44 4.58 22.76 22.37
N GLN A 45 5.48 21.82 22.09
CA GLN A 45 6.62 21.53 22.97
C GLN A 45 7.54 22.75 23.14
N GLU A 46 7.85 23.46 22.05
CA GLU A 46 8.66 24.70 22.11
C GLU A 46 7.96 25.81 22.89
N ARG A 47 6.63 25.92 22.76
CA ARG A 47 5.85 26.90 23.51
C ARG A 47 5.85 26.61 25.01
N GLU A 48 5.63 25.35 25.41
CA GLU A 48 5.70 24.93 26.81
C GLU A 48 7.10 25.13 27.39
N ALA A 49 8.15 24.83 26.60
CA ALA A 49 9.54 25.07 27.00
C ALA A 49 9.82 26.57 27.17
N LEU A 50 9.32 27.42 26.27
CA LEU A 50 9.46 28.87 26.37
C LEU A 50 8.71 29.41 27.60
N GLU A 51 7.48 28.96 27.85
CA GLU A 51 6.69 29.35 29.03
C GLU A 51 7.42 29.00 30.34
N ALA A 52 7.98 27.79 30.44
CA ALA A 52 8.79 27.39 31.59
C ALA A 52 10.05 28.27 31.76
N ARG A 53 10.76 28.59 30.67
CA ARG A 53 11.90 29.52 30.70
C ARG A 53 11.48 30.92 31.10
N THR A 54 10.36 31.44 30.60
CA THR A 54 9.83 32.76 31.00
C THR A 54 9.53 32.77 32.50
N GLN A 55 8.91 31.73 33.06
CA GLN A 55 8.68 31.63 34.50
C GLN A 55 9.99 31.64 35.31
N LEU A 56 11.02 30.93 34.85
CA LEU A 56 12.33 30.93 35.49
C LEU A 56 12.99 32.32 35.41
N VAL A 57 13.00 32.95 34.24
CA VAL A 57 13.56 34.30 34.06
C VAL A 57 12.80 35.31 34.92
N THR A 58 11.47 35.26 34.98
CA THR A 58 10.66 36.11 35.86
C THR A 58 11.03 35.91 37.32
N SER A 59 11.13 34.67 37.80
CA SER A 59 11.47 34.42 39.20
C SER A 59 12.88 34.91 39.56
N LEU A 60 13.85 34.76 38.66
CA LEU A 60 15.21 35.27 38.79
C LEU A 60 15.27 36.80 38.79
N VAL A 61 14.54 37.45 37.88
CA VAL A 61 14.41 38.93 37.84
C VAL A 61 13.79 39.45 39.14
N LEU A 62 12.73 38.83 39.64
CA LEU A 62 12.13 39.20 40.93
C LEU A 62 13.10 39.01 42.09
N GLN A 63 13.78 37.86 42.15
CA GLN A 63 14.75 37.57 43.20
C GLN A 63 15.86 38.62 43.20
N GLN A 64 16.36 39.00 42.02
CA GLN A 64 17.39 40.03 41.87
C GLN A 64 16.89 41.40 42.34
N LEU A 65 15.64 41.77 42.02
CA LEU A 65 15.04 43.03 42.50
C LEU A 65 14.87 43.03 44.02
N ILE A 66 14.34 41.95 44.60
CA ILE A 66 14.14 41.80 46.05
C ILE A 66 15.47 41.83 46.80
N GLN A 67 16.49 41.11 46.32
CA GLN A 67 17.82 41.11 46.95
C GLN A 67 18.43 42.52 46.95
N ASN A 68 18.30 43.27 45.86
CA ASN A 68 18.79 44.65 45.79
C ASN A 68 18.03 45.59 46.75
N GLN A 69 16.72 45.41 46.94
CA GLN A 69 15.95 46.17 47.95
C GLN A 69 16.44 45.92 49.38
N LEU A 70 16.84 44.67 49.70
CA LEU A 70 17.32 44.29 51.03
C LEU A 70 18.74 44.80 51.30
N LEU A 71 19.63 44.76 50.30
CA LEU A 71 21.04 45.18 50.42
C LEU A 71 21.23 46.70 50.50
N ALA A 72 20.30 47.51 49.99
CA ALA A 72 20.40 48.98 49.93
C ALA A 72 20.21 49.69 51.30
N SER A 73 20.54 49.05 52.41
CA SER A 73 20.13 49.42 53.78
C SER A 73 20.43 50.86 54.22
N GLU A 74 21.42 51.55 53.65
CA GLU A 74 21.77 52.94 53.97
C GLU A 74 21.15 54.01 53.05
N THR A 75 20.72 53.68 51.81
CA THR A 75 20.09 54.63 50.86
C THR A 75 19.05 53.95 49.98
N VAL A 76 17.97 53.43 50.57
CA VAL A 76 16.87 52.81 49.83
C VAL A 76 16.12 53.89 49.04
N ARG A 77 15.88 53.65 47.76
CA ARG A 77 15.03 54.47 46.87
C ARG A 77 13.82 53.62 46.46
N PRO A 78 12.63 54.21 46.21
CA PRO A 78 11.46 53.44 45.76
C PRO A 78 11.75 52.73 44.43
N ILE A 79 11.04 51.66 44.10
CA ILE A 79 11.18 51.00 42.77
C ILE A 79 10.87 52.02 41.66
N VAL A 80 9.83 52.82 41.89
CA VAL A 80 9.35 53.86 40.98
C VAL A 80 9.34 55.19 41.71
N TRP A 81 9.92 56.21 41.10
CA TRP A 81 9.80 57.58 41.55
C TRP A 81 8.44 58.16 41.21
N GLU A 82 7.85 58.86 42.18
CA GLU A 82 6.64 59.66 42.01
C GLU A 82 7.00 61.01 41.35
N ALA A 83 7.49 60.95 40.12
CA ALA A 83 7.77 62.11 39.26
C ALA A 83 6.71 62.21 38.16
N ASP A 84 6.61 63.37 37.52
CA ASP A 84 5.81 63.57 36.30
C ASP A 84 6.78 63.85 35.12
N PRO A 85 7.02 62.88 34.21
CA PRO A 85 6.48 61.52 34.17
C PRO A 85 7.20 60.58 35.17
N PRO A 86 6.55 59.47 35.57
CA PRO A 86 7.16 58.50 36.47
C PRO A 86 8.40 57.85 35.86
N ALA A 87 9.40 57.56 36.69
CA ALA A 87 10.64 56.94 36.26
C ALA A 87 11.09 55.85 37.23
N ALA A 88 11.79 54.83 36.72
CA ALA A 88 12.42 53.80 37.56
C ALA A 88 13.58 54.38 38.38
N SER A 89 13.84 53.80 39.54
CA SER A 89 15.00 54.21 40.34
C SER A 89 16.33 53.65 39.86
N ASP A 90 17.41 54.32 40.23
CA ASP A 90 18.78 53.88 39.92
C ASP A 90 19.08 52.47 40.47
N MET A 91 18.35 52.05 41.51
CA MET A 91 18.45 50.70 42.06
C MET A 91 17.89 49.65 41.10
N VAL A 92 16.78 49.92 40.40
CA VAL A 92 16.22 49.03 39.37
C VAL A 92 17.20 48.90 38.21
N TRP A 93 17.80 50.02 37.79
CA TRP A 93 18.86 50.03 36.77
C TRP A 93 20.08 49.20 37.20
N ARG A 94 20.57 49.33 38.44
CA ARG A 94 21.69 48.51 38.94
C ARG A 94 21.33 47.03 39.08
N ALA A 95 20.08 46.72 39.43
CA ALA A 95 19.63 45.36 39.66
C ALA A 95 19.51 44.56 38.35
N LEU A 96 18.91 45.17 37.32
CA LEU A 96 18.68 44.53 36.02
C LEU A 96 19.87 44.70 35.06
N GLY A 97 20.68 45.74 35.28
CA GLY A 97 21.80 46.13 34.43
C GLY A 97 21.39 47.08 33.31
N ASP A 98 22.35 47.43 32.45
CA ASP A 98 22.09 48.19 31.23
C ASP A 98 21.91 47.25 30.02
N ALA A 99 21.68 47.84 28.84
CA ALA A 99 21.43 47.10 27.60
C ALA A 99 22.70 46.50 26.96
N GLU A 100 23.89 46.94 27.37
CA GLU A 100 25.18 46.48 26.80
C GLU A 100 25.82 45.39 27.67
N ALA A 101 25.71 45.51 28.99
CA ALA A 101 26.22 44.58 29.99
C ALA A 101 25.31 44.61 31.24
N GLY A 102 24.72 43.46 31.59
CA GLY A 102 23.76 43.42 32.67
C GLY A 102 23.31 42.02 33.06
N TYR A 103 22.60 41.94 34.19
CA TYR A 103 22.02 40.69 34.67
C TYR A 103 21.03 40.11 33.66
N VAL A 104 20.13 40.95 33.12
CA VAL A 104 19.14 40.53 32.13
C VAL A 104 19.79 40.16 30.79
N VAL A 105 20.90 40.81 30.41
CA VAL A 105 21.68 40.44 29.22
C VAL A 105 22.27 39.04 29.34
N ASN A 106 22.82 38.70 30.51
CA ASN A 106 23.32 37.34 30.75
C ASN A 106 22.17 36.31 30.82
N LEU A 107 21.04 36.65 31.43
CA LEU A 107 19.85 35.80 31.42
C LEU A 107 19.33 35.56 30.00
N ALA A 108 19.32 36.60 29.16
CA ALA A 108 18.91 36.50 27.76
C ALA A 108 19.77 35.48 27.00
N ARG A 109 21.09 35.54 27.20
CA ARG A 109 22.07 34.68 26.52
C ARG A 109 22.10 33.25 27.07
N GLU A 110 22.16 33.10 28.39
CA GLU A 110 22.47 31.81 29.01
C GLU A 110 21.22 30.97 29.29
N LEU A 111 20.11 31.61 29.67
CA LEU A 111 18.91 30.92 30.15
C LEU A 111 17.73 31.05 29.17
N ALA A 112 17.40 32.27 28.76
CA ALA A 112 16.25 32.53 27.92
C ALA A 112 16.47 32.00 26.49
N GLN A 113 17.67 32.26 25.93
CA GLN A 113 18.00 32.02 24.52
C GLN A 113 16.94 32.61 23.58
N ALA A 114 16.44 33.79 23.94
CA ALA A 114 15.34 34.51 23.32
C ALA A 114 15.52 36.00 23.56
N ASP A 115 14.79 36.85 22.82
CA ASP A 115 14.67 38.25 23.16
C ASP A 115 13.96 38.37 24.51
N VAL A 116 14.49 39.22 25.39
CA VAL A 116 13.94 39.42 26.74
C VAL A 116 13.43 40.84 26.87
N LEU A 117 12.12 40.98 27.07
CA LEU A 117 11.48 42.24 27.40
C LEU A 117 11.03 42.22 28.86
N VAL A 118 11.62 43.09 29.68
CA VAL A 118 11.20 43.31 31.07
C VAL A 118 10.50 44.66 31.18
N THR A 119 9.26 44.67 31.66
CA THR A 119 8.51 45.90 31.93
C THR A 119 8.10 45.97 33.39
N LEU A 120 8.22 47.14 34.00
CA LEU A 120 7.66 47.42 35.33
C LEU A 120 6.54 48.46 35.19
N ALA A 121 5.36 48.15 35.71
CA ALA A 121 4.21 49.04 35.75
C ALA A 121 3.83 49.42 37.19
N PHE A 122 3.04 50.48 37.35
CA PHE A 122 2.70 51.05 38.67
C PHE A 122 2.04 50.08 39.63
N GLY A 123 1.33 49.07 39.11
CA GLY A 123 0.67 48.02 39.87
C GLY A 123 -0.38 47.27 39.03
N PRO A 124 -1.01 46.22 39.57
CA PRO A 124 -2.02 45.44 38.86
C PRO A 124 -3.28 46.26 38.51
N GLU A 125 -3.54 47.37 39.23
CA GLU A 125 -4.67 48.27 38.97
C GLU A 125 -4.48 49.14 37.73
N ARG A 126 -3.22 49.47 37.37
CA ARG A 126 -2.85 50.24 36.17
C ARG A 126 -1.68 49.59 35.43
N PRO A 127 -1.90 48.42 34.80
CA PRO A 127 -0.87 47.69 34.08
C PRO A 127 -0.44 48.37 32.78
N ASP A 128 -1.26 49.29 32.27
CA ASP A 128 -1.02 50.12 31.10
C ASP A 128 0.05 51.20 31.33
N LEU A 129 0.22 51.65 32.58
CA LEU A 129 1.20 52.66 32.94
C LEU A 129 2.57 52.02 33.19
N VAL A 130 3.25 51.68 32.09
CA VAL A 130 4.62 51.15 32.10
C VAL A 130 5.61 52.28 32.43
N VAL A 131 6.37 52.09 33.49
CA VAL A 131 7.33 53.06 34.03
C VAL A 131 8.77 52.73 33.65
N TYR A 132 9.01 51.44 33.39
CA TYR A 132 10.30 50.94 32.98
C TYR A 132 10.11 49.91 31.88
N ARG A 133 10.96 49.99 30.87
CA ARG A 133 11.03 49.03 29.77
C ARG A 133 12.49 48.75 29.46
N LEU A 134 12.88 47.49 29.57
CA LEU A 134 14.18 47.00 29.17
C LEU A 134 13.96 45.93 28.09
N ASP A 135 14.49 46.19 26.91
CA ASP A 135 14.34 45.35 25.72
C ASP A 135 15.74 44.86 25.34
N ILE A 136 16.00 43.58 25.58
CA ILE A 136 17.28 42.94 25.31
C ILE A 136 17.11 41.98 24.12
N PRO A 137 17.52 42.39 22.92
CA PRO A 137 17.53 41.46 21.79
C PRO A 137 18.62 40.41 21.98
N LEU A 138 18.32 39.17 21.59
CA LEU A 138 19.29 38.10 21.54
C LEU A 138 20.26 38.33 20.37
N ASP A 139 21.56 38.27 20.68
CA ASP A 139 22.61 38.36 19.66
C ASP A 139 22.52 37.18 18.68
N PRO A 140 22.33 37.43 17.36
CA PRO A 140 22.31 36.38 16.34
C PRO A 140 23.55 35.47 16.35
N GLY A 141 24.70 35.97 16.81
CA GLY A 141 25.94 35.19 16.91
C GLY A 141 25.91 34.07 17.95
N THR A 142 24.91 34.04 18.83
CA THR A 142 24.74 32.99 19.86
C THR A 142 24.05 31.73 19.34
N ALA A 143 23.52 31.77 18.11
CA ALA A 143 22.86 30.63 17.49
C ALA A 143 23.84 29.48 17.21
N LEU A 144 23.51 28.29 17.71
CA LEU A 144 24.22 27.07 17.33
C LEU A 144 23.87 26.66 15.89
N ALA A 145 24.73 25.86 15.27
CA ALA A 145 24.51 25.37 13.91
C ALA A 145 23.14 24.70 13.77
N GLY A 146 22.31 25.23 12.87
CA GLY A 146 20.98 24.70 12.59
C GLY A 146 19.83 25.31 13.41
N GLN A 147 20.14 26.07 14.46
CA GLN A 147 19.12 26.84 15.17
C GLN A 147 18.60 27.99 14.32
N ARG A 148 17.29 28.23 14.41
CA ARG A 148 16.62 29.37 13.79
C ARG A 148 15.72 30.04 14.83
N ARG A 149 15.45 31.34 14.63
CA ARG A 149 14.52 32.10 15.45
C ARG A 149 13.09 31.75 15.04
N GLU A 150 12.25 31.37 16.00
CA GLU A 150 10.86 30.99 15.76
C GLU A 150 9.93 32.08 16.31
N PRO A 151 8.91 32.55 15.55
CA PRO A 151 8.06 33.68 15.93
C PRO A 151 7.01 33.30 16.99
N ILE A 152 7.48 32.84 18.14
CA ILE A 152 6.70 32.48 19.30
C ILE A 152 7.07 33.39 20.47
N ARG A 153 6.11 33.64 21.35
CA ARG A 153 6.29 34.48 22.53
C ARG A 153 5.60 33.87 23.74
N ALA A 154 6.18 34.08 24.92
CA ALA A 154 5.59 33.72 26.19
C ALA A 154 5.78 34.87 27.18
N THR A 155 4.72 35.23 27.88
CA THR A 155 4.70 36.35 28.82
C THR A 155 4.29 35.84 30.20
N GLN A 156 5.04 36.25 31.22
CA GLN A 156 4.72 35.98 32.61
C GLN A 156 4.79 37.29 33.39
N SER A 157 3.72 37.57 34.13
CA SER A 157 3.68 38.71 35.05
C SER A 157 3.75 38.21 36.49
N ALA A 158 4.33 39.03 37.35
CA ALA A 158 4.41 38.80 38.78
C ALA A 158 4.37 40.12 39.54
N GLU A 159 3.88 40.07 40.77
CA GLU A 159 3.74 41.23 41.64
C GLU A 159 4.94 41.33 42.59
N ILE A 160 5.44 42.55 42.78
CA ILE A 160 6.49 42.85 43.75
C ILE A 160 6.06 44.02 44.64
N LEU A 161 6.25 43.87 45.95
CA LEU A 161 5.93 44.92 46.91
C LEU A 161 7.05 45.96 46.96
N ASP A 162 6.71 47.25 46.81
CA ASP A 162 7.67 48.35 46.95
C ASP A 162 7.91 48.68 48.43
N VAL A 163 8.73 47.86 49.10
CA VAL A 163 8.99 47.93 50.55
C VAL A 163 9.69 49.21 51.03
N TYR A 164 10.04 50.12 50.12
CA TYR A 164 10.53 51.45 50.50
C TYR A 164 9.52 52.18 51.39
N TRP A 165 8.23 52.12 51.05
CA TRP A 165 7.16 52.89 51.69
C TRP A 165 6.83 52.41 53.11
N THR A 166 7.01 51.12 53.40
CA THR A 166 6.76 50.58 54.75
C THR A 166 7.74 51.14 55.80
N ARG A 167 8.92 51.63 55.37
CA ARG A 167 9.86 52.32 56.28
C ARG A 167 9.37 53.72 56.70
N PHE A 168 8.41 54.30 55.97
CA PHE A 168 7.85 55.64 56.24
C PHE A 168 6.39 55.57 56.74
N GLU A 169 5.98 54.45 57.35
CA GLU A 169 4.61 54.19 57.82
C GLU A 169 3.51 54.27 56.73
N ALA A 170 3.89 54.30 55.45
CA ALA A 170 2.97 54.29 54.32
C ALA A 170 2.68 52.85 53.84
N ALA A 171 1.48 52.63 53.30
CA ALA A 171 1.15 51.37 52.64
C ALA A 171 2.03 51.19 51.39
N ALA A 172 2.76 50.07 51.30
CA ALA A 172 3.60 49.80 50.15
C ALA A 172 2.77 49.47 48.90
N PRO A 173 2.97 50.20 47.78
CA PRO A 173 2.29 49.88 46.54
C PRO A 173 2.88 48.59 45.94
N THR A 174 1.99 47.77 45.37
CA THR A 174 2.38 46.60 44.57
C THR A 174 2.73 47.05 43.17
N ARG A 175 3.89 46.65 42.65
CA ARG A 175 4.32 46.87 41.26
C ARG A 175 4.12 45.60 40.46
N LEU A 176 3.78 45.75 39.17
CA LEU A 176 3.65 44.63 38.26
C LEU A 176 4.93 44.51 37.42
N VAL A 177 5.64 43.40 37.56
CA VAL A 177 6.80 43.04 36.73
C VAL A 177 6.32 42.05 35.68
N THR A 178 6.48 42.40 34.41
CA THR A 178 6.14 41.52 33.29
C THR A 178 7.40 41.22 32.52
N VAL A 179 7.68 39.92 32.34
CA VAL A 179 8.76 39.43 31.48
C VAL A 179 8.12 38.76 30.28
N THR A 180 8.54 39.15 29.09
CA THR A 180 8.17 38.51 27.83
C THR A 180 9.41 37.98 27.17
N LEU A 181 9.41 36.68 26.85
CA LEU A 181 10.38 36.07 25.96
C LEU A 181 9.78 35.98 24.56
N SER A 182 10.53 36.39 23.54
CA SER A 182 10.11 36.28 22.14
C SER A 182 11.23 35.79 21.24
N ASP A 183 10.84 35.19 20.11
CA ASP A 183 11.75 34.78 19.05
C ASP A 183 12.91 33.88 19.51
N PRO A 184 12.63 32.81 20.30
CA PRO A 184 13.66 31.92 20.82
C PRO A 184 14.41 31.18 19.71
N LEU A 185 15.65 30.79 20.02
CA LEU A 185 16.43 29.87 19.19
C LEU A 185 15.91 28.44 19.34
N SER A 186 15.50 27.83 18.24
CA SER A 186 14.98 26.46 18.19
C SER A 186 15.60 25.66 17.03
N LEU A 187 15.68 24.33 17.21
CA LEU A 187 16.07 23.36 16.18
C LEU A 187 14.87 22.77 15.43
N ARG A 188 13.64 23.20 15.73
CA ARG A 188 12.40 22.62 15.19
C ARG A 188 12.38 22.60 13.66
N SER A 189 12.58 23.74 13.01
CA SER A 189 12.48 23.84 11.54
C SER A 189 13.50 22.96 10.82
N GLN A 190 14.76 22.90 11.28
CA GLN A 190 15.77 22.01 10.73
C GLN A 190 15.42 20.52 10.97
N THR A 191 14.92 20.19 12.16
CA THR A 191 14.49 18.83 12.50
C THR A 191 13.34 18.38 11.60
N LEU A 192 12.36 19.26 11.37
CA LEU A 192 11.24 19.00 10.45
C LEU A 192 11.71 18.83 9.01
N GLU A 193 12.59 19.70 8.50
CA GLU A 193 13.19 19.56 7.16
C GLU A 193 13.87 18.20 6.99
N THR A 194 14.64 17.78 8.00
CA THR A 194 15.34 16.49 8.00
C THR A 194 14.37 15.32 8.01
N ILE A 195 13.38 15.34 8.91
CA ILE A 195 12.36 14.28 9.01
C ILE A 195 11.56 14.18 7.70
N VAL A 196 11.10 15.30 7.15
CA VAL A 196 10.36 15.34 5.88
C VAL A 196 11.22 14.80 4.73
N GLY A 197 12.49 15.17 4.67
CA GLY A 197 13.43 14.65 3.67
C GLY A 197 13.60 13.13 3.75
N VAL A 198 13.80 12.58 4.95
CA VAL A 198 13.92 11.13 5.18
C VAL A 198 12.62 10.39 4.87
N LEU A 199 11.46 10.96 5.24
CA LEU A 199 10.14 10.39 4.92
C LEU A 199 9.90 10.35 3.41
N PHE A 200 10.25 11.42 2.69
CA PHE A 200 10.11 11.45 1.24
C PHE A 200 11.03 10.44 0.55
N GLY A 201 12.30 10.37 0.98
CA GLY A 201 13.26 9.40 0.48
C GLY A 201 12.83 7.95 0.72
N SER A 202 12.37 7.63 1.93
CA SER A 202 11.87 6.29 2.27
C SER A 202 10.56 5.94 1.53
N ALA A 203 9.65 6.90 1.35
CA ALA A 203 8.44 6.69 0.56
C ALA A 203 8.76 6.39 -0.92
N LEU A 204 9.75 7.06 -1.51
CA LEU A 204 10.19 6.77 -2.87
C LEU A 204 10.75 5.35 -3.00
N VAL A 205 11.60 4.93 -2.07
CA VAL A 205 12.14 3.56 -2.03
C VAL A 205 11.01 2.54 -1.84
N ALA A 206 10.08 2.79 -0.92
CA ALA A 206 8.93 1.91 -0.69
C ALA A 206 8.05 1.77 -1.95
N LEU A 207 7.82 2.86 -2.68
CA LEU A 207 7.07 2.84 -3.94
C LEU A 207 7.79 2.01 -5.01
N LEU A 208 9.11 2.16 -5.15
CA LEU A 208 9.90 1.38 -6.10
C LEU A 208 9.85 -0.11 -5.76
N VAL A 209 10.05 -0.47 -4.49
CA VAL A 209 9.95 -1.87 -4.03
C VAL A 209 8.55 -2.44 -4.29
N ALA A 210 7.50 -1.66 -4.01
CA ALA A 210 6.12 -2.06 -4.27
C ALA A 210 5.87 -2.32 -5.77
N ILE A 211 6.38 -1.47 -6.66
CA ILE A 211 6.27 -1.67 -8.10
C ILE A 211 7.01 -2.93 -8.55
N ILE A 212 8.24 -3.14 -8.06
CA ILE A 212 9.03 -4.35 -8.38
C ILE A 212 8.27 -5.60 -7.93
N LEU A 213 7.79 -5.63 -6.69
CA LEU A 213 7.02 -6.76 -6.16
C LEU A 213 5.74 -6.99 -6.96
N ALA A 214 5.02 -5.93 -7.34
CA ALA A 214 3.82 -6.04 -8.16
C ALA A 214 4.12 -6.66 -9.54
N VAL A 215 5.23 -6.25 -10.17
CA VAL A 215 5.66 -6.80 -11.46
C VAL A 215 6.01 -8.28 -11.32
N LEU A 216 6.78 -8.66 -10.31
CA LEU A 216 7.17 -10.05 -10.03
C LEU A 216 5.96 -10.93 -9.75
N LEU A 217 5.02 -10.45 -8.93
CA LEU A 217 3.81 -11.20 -8.60
C LEU A 217 2.88 -11.33 -9.81
N ALA A 218 2.77 -10.29 -10.62
CA ALA A 218 1.99 -10.33 -11.85
C ALA A 218 2.54 -11.35 -12.85
N GLU A 219 3.87 -11.47 -12.98
CA GLU A 219 4.51 -12.52 -13.80
C GLU A 219 4.24 -13.92 -13.24
N ARG A 220 4.43 -14.11 -11.93
CA ARG A 220 4.27 -15.42 -11.28
C ARG A 220 2.84 -15.97 -11.33
N LEU A 221 1.83 -15.10 -11.29
CA LEU A 221 0.43 -15.53 -11.25
C LEU A 221 -0.26 -15.46 -12.63
N THR A 222 -0.06 -14.39 -13.39
CA THR A 222 -0.87 -14.13 -14.59
C THR A 222 -0.42 -14.99 -15.77
N ASP A 223 0.88 -15.21 -15.94
CA ASP A 223 1.40 -15.93 -17.11
C ASP A 223 0.98 -17.41 -17.11
N PRO A 224 1.07 -18.17 -16.01
CA PRO A 224 0.57 -19.55 -15.97
C PRO A 224 -0.94 -19.66 -16.24
N ILE A 225 -1.74 -18.77 -15.67
CA ILE A 225 -3.19 -18.74 -15.87
C ILE A 225 -3.53 -18.48 -17.34
N ARG A 226 -2.80 -17.56 -17.98
CA ARG A 226 -2.97 -17.28 -19.41
C ARG A 226 -2.61 -18.50 -20.26
N ARG A 227 -1.53 -19.22 -19.94
CA ARG A 227 -1.13 -20.46 -20.63
C ARG A 227 -2.18 -21.55 -20.49
N LEU A 228 -2.69 -21.77 -19.27
CA LEU A 228 -3.79 -22.72 -19.02
C LEU A 228 -5.06 -22.36 -19.80
N THR A 229 -5.41 -21.07 -19.83
CA THR A 229 -6.56 -20.58 -20.60
C THR A 229 -6.38 -20.84 -22.10
N GLN A 230 -5.17 -20.62 -22.62
CA GLN A 230 -4.86 -20.86 -24.03
C GLN A 230 -4.90 -22.36 -24.36
N ALA A 231 -4.26 -23.21 -23.57
CA ALA A 231 -4.30 -24.66 -23.76
C ALA A 231 -5.72 -25.22 -23.66
N SER A 232 -6.55 -24.68 -22.76
CA SER A 232 -7.97 -25.06 -22.67
C SER A 232 -8.75 -24.72 -23.96
N ARG A 233 -8.45 -23.58 -24.59
CA ARG A 233 -9.05 -23.22 -25.89
C ARG A 233 -8.57 -24.14 -27.00
N SER A 234 -7.28 -24.46 -27.04
CA SER A 234 -6.70 -25.35 -28.04
C SER A 234 -7.22 -26.79 -27.90
N LEU A 235 -7.42 -27.26 -26.67
CA LEU A 235 -8.10 -28.53 -26.39
C LEU A 235 -9.54 -28.54 -26.94
N ALA A 236 -10.28 -27.44 -26.77
CA ALA A 236 -11.63 -27.28 -27.32
C ALA A 236 -11.67 -27.22 -28.85
N GLU A 237 -10.59 -26.78 -29.50
CA GLU A 237 -10.40 -26.80 -30.95
C GLU A 237 -9.96 -28.19 -31.48
N GLY A 238 -9.84 -29.20 -30.61
CA GLY A 238 -9.47 -30.57 -30.98
C GLY A 238 -7.97 -30.86 -30.99
N ARG A 239 -7.12 -29.93 -30.54
CA ARG A 239 -5.68 -30.16 -30.36
C ARG A 239 -5.41 -30.85 -29.03
N LEU A 240 -5.65 -32.15 -29.01
CA LEU A 240 -5.59 -32.98 -27.79
C LEU A 240 -4.18 -33.34 -27.36
N ASP A 241 -3.18 -33.07 -28.19
CA ASP A 241 -1.76 -33.33 -27.98
C ASP A 241 -1.07 -32.21 -27.18
N GLU A 242 -1.68 -31.03 -27.09
CA GLU A 242 -1.10 -29.91 -26.35
C GLU A 242 -1.12 -30.18 -24.84
N ARG A 243 -0.01 -29.86 -24.16
CA ARG A 243 0.15 -29.98 -22.71
C ARG A 243 0.69 -28.69 -22.14
N VAL A 244 0.26 -28.37 -20.93
CA VAL A 244 0.76 -27.20 -20.22
C VAL A 244 2.02 -27.58 -19.45
N THR A 245 3.15 -27.00 -19.85
CA THR A 245 4.41 -27.09 -19.11
C THR A 245 4.57 -25.88 -18.22
N MET A 246 4.80 -26.15 -16.93
CA MET A 246 5.06 -25.11 -15.94
C MET A 246 6.56 -24.87 -15.82
N SER A 247 6.94 -23.61 -15.63
CA SER A 247 8.30 -23.26 -15.25
C SER A 247 8.51 -23.59 -13.77
N ASP A 248 9.73 -23.96 -13.36
CA ASP A 248 10.09 -24.36 -11.98
C ASP A 248 9.79 -23.31 -10.88
N HIS A 249 9.35 -22.11 -11.25
CA HIS A 249 9.15 -20.96 -10.37
C HIS A 249 7.66 -20.59 -10.14
N GLY A 250 6.73 -21.46 -10.55
CA GLY A 250 5.29 -21.28 -10.32
C GLY A 250 4.86 -21.52 -8.87
N SER A 251 3.71 -21.00 -8.46
CA SER A 251 3.15 -21.34 -7.15
C SER A 251 2.67 -22.80 -7.14
N PRO A 252 2.78 -23.51 -6.00
CA PRO A 252 2.46 -24.93 -5.93
C PRO A 252 1.01 -25.23 -6.32
N GLU A 253 0.06 -24.35 -5.96
CA GLU A 253 -1.36 -24.49 -6.30
C GLU A 253 -1.61 -24.43 -7.82
N ILE A 254 -0.84 -23.61 -8.53
CA ILE A 254 -0.94 -23.49 -9.99
C ILE A 254 -0.30 -24.70 -10.68
N ALA A 255 0.78 -25.25 -10.11
CA ALA A 255 1.39 -26.48 -10.60
C ALA A 255 0.46 -27.69 -10.43
N GLU A 256 -0.26 -27.77 -9.31
CA GLU A 256 -1.30 -28.79 -9.07
C GLU A 256 -2.42 -28.67 -10.11
N LEU A 257 -2.91 -27.45 -10.37
CA LEU A 257 -3.92 -27.20 -11.40
C LEU A 257 -3.43 -27.60 -12.80
N ALA A 258 -2.18 -27.33 -13.15
CA ALA A 258 -1.57 -27.74 -14.41
C ALA A 258 -1.55 -29.27 -14.57
N THR A 259 -1.18 -29.96 -13.50
CA THR A 259 -1.10 -31.41 -13.45
C THR A 259 -2.50 -32.02 -13.63
N ALA A 260 -3.49 -31.50 -12.93
CA ALA A 260 -4.88 -31.91 -13.07
C ALA A 260 -5.42 -31.66 -14.49
N PHE A 261 -5.10 -30.51 -15.10
CA PHE A 261 -5.47 -30.20 -16.49
C PHE A 261 -4.85 -31.20 -17.47
N ASN A 262 -3.54 -31.48 -17.36
CA ASN A 262 -2.86 -32.41 -18.25
C ASN A 262 -3.42 -33.84 -18.14
N ALA A 263 -3.75 -34.30 -16.92
CA ALA A 263 -4.38 -35.60 -16.70
C ALA A 263 -5.78 -35.68 -17.33
N MET A 264 -6.55 -34.58 -17.30
CA MET A 264 -7.84 -34.50 -17.99
C MET A 264 -7.66 -34.58 -19.51
N ALA A 265 -6.72 -33.81 -20.07
CA ALA A 265 -6.42 -33.83 -21.51
C ALA A 265 -5.99 -35.22 -21.99
N GLU A 266 -5.17 -35.92 -21.20
CA GLU A 266 -4.73 -37.29 -21.49
C GLU A 266 -5.91 -38.28 -21.52
N ARG A 267 -6.81 -38.22 -20.53
CA ARG A 267 -8.02 -39.07 -20.49
C ARG A 267 -8.95 -38.80 -21.66
N LEU A 268 -9.12 -37.53 -22.04
CA LEU A 268 -9.92 -37.14 -23.20
C LEU A 268 -9.32 -37.65 -24.51
N GLN A 269 -8.00 -37.50 -24.69
CA GLN A 269 -7.28 -38.03 -25.84
C GLN A 269 -7.44 -39.55 -25.95
N ALA A 270 -7.22 -40.27 -24.86
CA ALA A 270 -7.38 -41.73 -24.82
C ALA A 270 -8.82 -42.16 -25.15
N SER A 271 -9.82 -41.41 -24.68
CA SER A 271 -11.23 -41.70 -24.95
C SER A 271 -11.58 -41.50 -26.43
N ILE A 272 -11.06 -40.44 -27.06
CA ILE A 272 -11.28 -40.17 -28.49
C ILE A 272 -10.56 -41.22 -29.35
N GLU A 273 -9.33 -41.60 -28.99
CA GLU A 273 -8.57 -42.65 -29.68
C GLU A 273 -9.27 -44.01 -29.57
N TYR A 274 -9.81 -44.34 -28.39
CA TYR A 274 -10.63 -45.53 -28.17
C TYR A 274 -11.86 -45.54 -29.08
N ILE A 275 -12.65 -44.45 -29.09
CA ILE A 275 -13.86 -44.33 -29.92
C ILE A 275 -13.51 -44.42 -31.41
N SER A 276 -12.39 -43.82 -31.85
CA SER A 276 -11.97 -43.90 -33.26
C SER A 276 -11.62 -45.33 -33.66
N ARG A 277 -10.82 -46.04 -32.84
CA ARG A 277 -10.46 -47.44 -33.10
C ARG A 277 -11.67 -48.35 -33.13
N ASP A 278 -12.60 -48.14 -32.20
CA ASP A 278 -13.85 -48.90 -32.13
C ASP A 278 -14.72 -48.70 -33.38
N ARG A 279 -14.82 -47.44 -33.83
CA ARG A 279 -15.52 -47.10 -35.08
C ARG A 279 -14.88 -47.72 -36.31
N ASP A 280 -13.54 -47.73 -36.39
CA ASP A 280 -12.83 -48.30 -37.53
C ASP A 280 -12.99 -49.83 -37.58
N ARG A 281 -12.91 -50.51 -36.43
CA ARG A 281 -13.23 -51.96 -36.34
C ARG A 281 -14.66 -52.27 -36.75
N SER A 282 -15.63 -51.48 -36.27
CA SER A 282 -17.03 -51.62 -36.65
C SER A 282 -17.23 -51.47 -38.16
N ARG A 283 -16.51 -50.54 -38.81
CA ARG A 283 -16.57 -50.35 -40.26
C ARG A 283 -15.97 -51.51 -41.04
N GLU A 284 -14.81 -52.01 -40.62
CA GLU A 284 -14.15 -53.18 -41.21
C GLU A 284 -15.06 -54.40 -41.13
N PHE A 285 -15.60 -54.68 -39.94
CA PHE A 285 -16.57 -55.75 -39.73
C PHE A 285 -17.79 -55.65 -40.65
N LEU A 286 -18.42 -54.47 -40.73
CA LEU A 286 -19.58 -54.26 -41.62
C LEU A 286 -19.23 -54.46 -43.12
N ALA A 287 -18.01 -54.10 -43.53
CA ALA A 287 -17.55 -54.32 -44.89
C ALA A 287 -17.38 -55.82 -45.19
N ASP A 288 -16.75 -56.56 -44.28
CA ASP A 288 -16.55 -58.01 -44.39
C ASP A 288 -17.89 -58.76 -44.44
N VAL A 289 -18.83 -58.41 -43.56
CA VAL A 289 -20.19 -58.95 -43.56
C VAL A 289 -20.89 -58.69 -44.89
N SER A 290 -20.78 -57.46 -45.41
CA SER A 290 -21.39 -57.09 -46.69
C SER A 290 -20.80 -57.90 -47.85
N HIS A 291 -19.50 -58.22 -47.81
CA HIS A 291 -18.84 -59.06 -48.81
C HIS A 291 -19.28 -60.53 -48.72
N GLU A 292 -19.31 -61.12 -47.52
CA GLU A 292 -19.72 -62.51 -47.31
C GLU A 292 -21.20 -62.74 -47.61
N LEU A 293 -22.07 -61.74 -47.45
CA LEU A 293 -23.47 -61.81 -47.86
C LEU A 293 -23.66 -61.66 -49.37
N ARG A 294 -22.84 -60.85 -50.05
CA ARG A 294 -22.99 -60.59 -51.49
C ARG A 294 -22.77 -61.84 -52.34
N THR A 295 -21.80 -62.67 -51.97
CA THR A 295 -21.43 -63.90 -52.70
C THR A 295 -22.58 -64.92 -52.81
N PRO A 296 -23.19 -65.40 -51.72
CA PRO A 296 -24.31 -66.33 -51.80
C PRO A 296 -25.55 -65.70 -52.45
N ILE A 297 -25.80 -64.39 -52.25
CA ILE A 297 -26.90 -63.68 -52.94
C ILE A 297 -26.68 -63.64 -54.46
N ALA A 298 -25.45 -63.39 -54.92
CA ALA A 298 -25.12 -63.40 -56.34
C ALA A 298 -25.24 -64.80 -56.96
N ALA A 299 -24.82 -65.84 -56.23
CA ALA A 299 -25.00 -67.23 -56.63
C ALA A 299 -26.49 -67.59 -56.74
N LEU A 300 -27.30 -67.25 -55.74
CA LEU A 300 -28.75 -67.45 -55.76
C LEU A 300 -29.43 -66.74 -56.93
N ARG A 301 -29.01 -65.50 -57.24
CA ARG A 301 -29.50 -64.78 -58.42
C ARG A 301 -29.16 -65.52 -59.70
N THR A 302 -27.92 -65.95 -59.86
CA THR A 302 -27.45 -66.68 -61.04
C THR A 302 -28.20 -68.00 -61.22
N PHE A 303 -28.37 -68.78 -60.15
CA PHE A 303 -29.14 -70.03 -60.20
C PHE A 303 -30.60 -69.78 -60.56
N ASN A 304 -31.22 -68.71 -60.05
CA ASN A 304 -32.59 -68.35 -60.41
C ASN A 304 -32.72 -67.92 -61.87
N GLU A 305 -31.76 -67.15 -62.40
CA GLU A 305 -31.69 -66.77 -63.82
C GLU A 305 -31.56 -68.00 -64.71
N LEU A 306 -30.63 -68.92 -64.42
CA LEU A 306 -30.44 -70.17 -65.16
C LEU A 306 -31.70 -71.05 -65.15
N LEU A 307 -32.35 -71.17 -63.98
CA LEU A 307 -33.62 -71.88 -63.85
C LEU A 307 -34.73 -71.27 -64.72
N ARG A 308 -34.70 -69.94 -64.95
CA ARG A 308 -35.67 -69.25 -65.81
C ARG A 308 -35.33 -69.31 -67.30
N GLU A 309 -34.05 -69.46 -67.68
CA GLU A 309 -33.57 -69.44 -69.06
C GLU A 309 -33.50 -70.82 -69.75
N GLY A 310 -34.05 -71.86 -69.11
CA GLY A 310 -34.23 -73.18 -69.74
C GLY A 310 -33.77 -74.35 -68.88
N ALA A 311 -32.91 -74.13 -67.87
CA ALA A 311 -32.54 -75.19 -66.93
C ALA A 311 -33.71 -75.63 -66.04
N GLY A 312 -34.77 -74.82 -65.95
CA GLY A 312 -36.01 -75.17 -65.28
C GLY A 312 -36.86 -76.20 -66.00
N ASP A 313 -36.62 -76.47 -67.30
CA ASP A 313 -37.39 -77.47 -68.06
C ASP A 313 -36.74 -78.86 -68.00
N ASP A 314 -35.42 -78.93 -67.75
CA ASP A 314 -34.70 -80.17 -67.46
C ASP A 314 -34.87 -80.57 -65.99
N ALA A 315 -35.37 -81.78 -65.75
CA ALA A 315 -35.61 -82.28 -64.41
C ALA A 315 -34.32 -82.47 -63.59
N GLU A 316 -33.22 -82.83 -64.25
CA GLU A 316 -31.94 -83.09 -63.59
C GLU A 316 -31.26 -81.77 -63.20
N ALA A 317 -31.09 -80.85 -64.16
CA ALA A 317 -30.52 -79.52 -63.91
C ALA A 317 -31.35 -78.69 -62.90
N ARG A 318 -32.69 -78.78 -62.97
CA ARG A 318 -33.58 -78.11 -62.00
C ARG A 318 -33.35 -78.61 -60.57
N ALA A 319 -33.23 -79.93 -60.40
CA ALA A 319 -32.97 -80.53 -59.08
C ALA A 319 -31.59 -80.12 -58.53
N GLU A 320 -30.57 -80.06 -59.40
CA GLU A 320 -29.23 -79.61 -59.05
C GLU A 320 -29.20 -78.14 -58.60
N PHE A 321 -29.76 -77.22 -59.39
CA PHE A 321 -29.79 -75.79 -59.04
C PHE A 321 -30.64 -75.48 -57.80
N LEU A 322 -31.74 -76.21 -57.57
CA LEU A 322 -32.51 -76.09 -56.33
C LEU A 322 -31.72 -76.59 -55.12
N THR A 323 -30.95 -77.67 -55.26
CA THR A 323 -30.07 -78.18 -54.22
C THR A 323 -28.97 -77.17 -53.88
N HIS A 324 -28.30 -76.61 -54.90
CA HIS A 324 -27.30 -75.56 -54.68
C HIS A 324 -27.87 -74.27 -54.11
N SER A 325 -29.09 -73.90 -54.51
CA SER A 325 -29.80 -72.75 -53.92
C SER A 325 -30.11 -72.98 -52.45
N HIS A 326 -30.57 -74.19 -52.09
CA HIS A 326 -30.80 -74.56 -50.70
C HIS A 326 -29.51 -74.45 -49.86
N GLN A 327 -28.38 -74.96 -50.37
CA GLN A 327 -27.07 -74.83 -49.71
C GLN A 327 -26.64 -73.37 -49.50
N GLN A 328 -26.89 -72.47 -50.46
CA GLN A 328 -26.58 -71.03 -50.27
C GLN A 328 -27.50 -70.36 -49.25
N ILE A 329 -28.77 -70.78 -49.17
CA ILE A 329 -29.71 -70.30 -48.14
C ILE A 329 -29.28 -70.77 -46.75
N GLU A 330 -28.91 -72.05 -46.59
CA GLU A 330 -28.35 -72.57 -45.33
C GLU A 330 -27.07 -71.81 -44.94
N ARG A 331 -26.22 -71.48 -45.92
CA ARG A 331 -25.01 -70.68 -45.67
C ARG A 331 -25.33 -69.26 -45.21
N LEU A 332 -26.34 -68.61 -45.80
CA LEU A 332 -26.81 -67.29 -45.35
C LEU A 332 -27.40 -67.34 -43.93
N ASP A 333 -28.17 -68.37 -43.61
CA ASP A 333 -28.76 -68.56 -42.29
C ASP A 333 -27.67 -68.81 -41.22
N TRP A 334 -26.70 -69.65 -41.55
CA TRP A 334 -25.50 -69.85 -40.72
C TRP A 334 -24.74 -68.54 -40.50
N LEU A 335 -24.52 -67.74 -41.57
CA LEU A 335 -23.84 -66.45 -41.44
C LEU A 335 -24.63 -65.49 -40.54
N ALA A 336 -25.95 -65.39 -40.73
CA ALA A 336 -26.81 -64.53 -39.93
C ALA A 336 -26.83 -64.92 -38.44
N MET A 337 -26.85 -66.22 -38.13
CA MET A 337 -26.75 -66.71 -36.75
C MET A 337 -25.43 -66.34 -36.10
N ASN A 338 -24.30 -66.56 -36.78
CA ASN A 338 -22.98 -66.20 -36.26
C ASN A 338 -22.83 -64.69 -36.05
N LEU A 339 -23.41 -63.86 -36.93
CA LEU A 339 -23.38 -62.41 -36.76
C LEU A 339 -24.21 -61.94 -35.56
N LEU A 340 -25.36 -62.57 -35.32
CA LEU A 340 -26.17 -62.29 -34.14
C LEU A 340 -25.47 -62.70 -32.85
N GLU A 341 -24.75 -63.82 -32.86
CA GLU A 341 -23.98 -64.31 -31.72
C GLU A 341 -22.78 -63.38 -31.41
N LEU A 342 -22.04 -62.96 -32.44
CA LEU A 342 -20.94 -62.01 -32.30
C LEU A 342 -21.43 -60.63 -31.81
N SER A 343 -22.56 -60.13 -32.32
CA SER A 343 -23.14 -58.85 -31.89
C SER A 343 -23.55 -58.85 -30.40
N LYS A 344 -24.02 -59.98 -29.88
CA LYS A 344 -24.33 -60.13 -28.45
C LYS A 344 -23.08 -60.11 -27.58
N LEU A 345 -21.99 -60.74 -28.05
CA LEU A 345 -20.70 -60.71 -27.36
C LEU A 345 -20.10 -59.29 -27.31
N ASP A 346 -20.17 -58.56 -28.42
CA ASP A 346 -19.57 -57.21 -28.53
C ASP A 346 -20.34 -56.13 -27.75
N SER A 347 -21.66 -56.30 -27.56
CA SER A 347 -22.50 -55.38 -26.77
C SER A 347 -22.40 -55.57 -25.25
N GLY A 348 -21.58 -56.52 -24.78
CA GLY A 348 -21.39 -56.81 -23.35
C GLY A 348 -22.66 -57.34 -22.66
N LEU A 349 -23.64 -57.81 -23.42
CA LEU A 349 -24.85 -58.47 -22.92
C LEU A 349 -24.58 -59.96 -22.71
N VAL A 350 -23.81 -60.29 -21.66
CA VAL A 350 -23.72 -61.64 -21.10
C VAL A 350 -24.06 -61.59 -19.62
#